data_AF-A0A0L9UD25-F1
#
_entry.id   AF-A0A0L9UD25-F1
#
_cell.length_a   1.000
_cell.length_b   1.000
_cell.length_c   1.000
_cell.angle_alpha   90.00
_cell.angle_beta   90.00
_cell.angle_gamma   90.00
#
_symmetry.space_group_name_H-M   'P 1'
#
loop_
_entity.id
_entity.type
_entity.pdbx_description
1 polymer ?
#
loop_
_entity_poly.entity_id
_entity_poly.type
_entity_poly.pdbx_seq_one_letter_code
_entity_poly.pdbx_strand_id
1 'polypeptide(L)'
;MGKLKSSVICSDLVHRGILFFLLLLSLYSIEPASCASRVKFLPGFEGPLPFLLETGYVGVGESEDVQTFYYFIESDNNPKEDPLLLWLSGGPGCSGLSALFLEIGPLELKQEEYNGGPPNLIFRNESWNKVSSIIYVDLPVFTGFTYATTELAPQSSGKLLARQAHQFLRKWLIGHPKFVSNEVYIAGDSYSGIPVPVIVQEIAQGNEKGFQPRINLQGYLLGNPMTTRRDGNYGIPFAHGMALISDELFELARYHSIW
;
A
#
# COMPACT_ATOMS: atom_id res chain seq x y z
N MET A 1 48.15 -14.99 58.76
CA MET A 1 47.02 -15.74 58.15
C MET A 1 45.78 -14.85 58.15
N GLY A 2 45.53 -14.11 57.06
CA GLY A 2 44.32 -13.30 56.88
C GLY A 2 43.35 -14.00 55.92
N LYS A 3 42.12 -14.26 56.36
CA LYS A 3 41.07 -14.90 55.58
C LYS A 3 40.40 -13.87 54.64
N LEU A 4 40.48 -14.07 53.33
CA LEU A 4 39.68 -13.32 52.35
C LEU A 4 38.21 -13.80 52.42
N LYS A 5 37.27 -12.86 52.54
CA LYS A 5 35.82 -13.10 52.54
C LYS A 5 35.34 -13.40 51.11
N SER A 6 34.90 -14.64 50.88
CA SER A 6 34.41 -15.17 49.59
C SER A 6 32.95 -14.81 49.25
N SER A 7 32.24 -14.08 50.11
CA SER A 7 30.77 -13.95 50.00
C SER A 7 30.25 -12.75 49.21
N VAL A 8 31.11 -11.83 48.75
CA VAL A 8 30.67 -10.59 48.08
C VAL A 8 30.66 -10.72 46.55
N ILE A 9 31.51 -11.57 45.98
CA ILE A 9 31.72 -11.66 44.52
C ILE A 9 30.56 -12.36 43.80
N CYS A 10 29.83 -13.26 44.47
CA CYS A 10 28.76 -14.04 43.84
C CYS A 10 27.48 -13.21 43.60
N SER A 11 27.16 -12.26 44.50
CA SER A 11 25.96 -11.42 44.37
C SER A 11 26.06 -10.43 43.21
N ASP A 12 27.24 -9.83 43.01
CA ASP A 12 27.48 -8.84 41.95
C ASP A 12 27.45 -9.47 40.56
N LEU A 13 27.93 -10.71 40.42
CA LEU A 13 27.92 -11.42 39.14
C LEU A 13 26.50 -11.82 38.73
N VAL A 14 25.67 -12.24 39.69
CA VAL A 14 24.24 -12.54 39.46
C VAL A 14 23.47 -11.28 39.11
N HIS A 15 23.70 -10.16 39.81
CA HIS A 15 23.08 -8.88 39.48
C HIS A 15 23.44 -8.37 38.09
N ARG A 16 24.73 -8.45 37.71
CA ARG A 16 25.19 -8.07 36.36
C ARG A 16 24.62 -8.99 35.26
N GLY A 17 24.48 -10.28 35.53
CA GLY A 17 23.84 -11.24 34.62
C GLY A 17 22.36 -10.94 34.40
N ILE A 18 21.62 -10.62 35.47
CA ILE A 18 20.21 -10.24 35.39
C ILE A 18 20.04 -8.93 34.63
N LEU A 19 20.88 -7.92 34.90
CA LEU A 19 20.86 -6.65 34.16
C LEU A 19 21.15 -6.84 32.67
N PHE A 20 22.10 -7.70 32.31
CA PHE A 20 22.41 -8.00 30.91
C PHE A 20 21.27 -8.77 30.22
N PHE A 21 20.62 -9.70 30.92
CA PHE A 21 19.45 -10.43 30.43
C PHE A 21 18.22 -9.53 30.25
N LEU A 22 18.00 -8.59 31.19
CA LEU A 22 16.95 -7.57 31.07
C LEU A 22 17.24 -6.57 29.95
N LEU A 23 18.51 -6.21 29.72
CA LEU A 23 18.92 -5.36 28.60
C LEU A 23 18.68 -6.08 27.25
N LEU A 24 19.02 -7.36 27.15
CA LEU A 24 18.72 -8.21 26.00
C LEU A 24 17.21 -8.35 25.76
N LEU A 25 16.41 -8.54 26.81
CA LEU A 25 14.94 -8.55 26.71
C LEU A 25 14.38 -7.19 26.23
N SER A 26 14.96 -6.07 26.68
CA SER A 26 14.54 -4.74 26.22
C SER A 26 14.88 -4.46 24.75
N LEU A 27 15.95 -5.07 24.23
CA LEU A 27 16.31 -5.01 22.80
C LEU A 27 15.40 -5.90 21.93
N TYR A 28 14.79 -6.93 22.51
CA TYR A 28 13.79 -7.77 21.84
C TYR A 28 12.37 -7.17 21.85
N SER A 29 12.09 -6.20 22.72
CA SER A 29 10.77 -5.55 22.84
C SER A 29 10.60 -4.28 22.02
N ILE A 30 11.48 -4.02 21.04
CA ILE A 30 11.24 -2.97 20.04
C ILE A 30 10.23 -3.53 19.04
N GLU A 31 8.96 -3.62 19.45
CA GLU A 31 7.91 -3.62 18.44
C GLU A 31 7.95 -2.23 17.78
N PRO A 32 8.18 -2.14 16.46
CA PRO A 32 7.92 -0.88 15.78
C PRO A 32 6.47 -0.53 16.08
N ALA A 33 6.23 0.62 16.70
CA ALA A 33 4.89 1.10 16.98
C ALA A 33 4.17 1.31 15.64
N SER A 34 3.56 0.26 15.12
CA SER A 34 2.70 0.33 13.95
C SER A 34 1.45 1.08 14.39
N CYS A 35 1.26 2.30 13.87
CA CYS A 35 0.07 3.10 14.11
C CYS A 35 -1.08 2.57 13.24
N ALA A 36 -1.38 1.28 13.35
CA ALA A 36 -2.52 0.62 12.72
C ALA A 36 -3.73 0.76 13.64
N SER A 37 -4.84 1.24 13.09
CA SER A 37 -6.09 1.44 13.82
C SER A 37 -7.23 0.75 13.09
N ARG A 38 -7.92 -0.13 13.82
CA ARG A 38 -9.13 -0.78 13.31
C ARG A 38 -10.30 0.22 13.31
N VAL A 39 -10.89 0.42 12.15
CA VAL A 39 -12.07 1.26 11.96
C VAL A 39 -13.32 0.39 12.11
N LYS A 40 -14.18 0.71 13.08
CA LYS A 40 -15.45 0.00 13.30
C LYS A 40 -16.66 0.75 12.75
N PHE A 41 -16.57 2.07 12.66
CA PHE A 41 -17.65 2.96 12.26
C PHE A 41 -17.08 4.03 11.33
N LEU A 42 -17.82 4.36 10.27
CA LEU A 42 -17.50 5.46 9.37
C LEU A 42 -18.69 6.44 9.35
N PRO A 43 -18.44 7.77 9.35
CA PRO A 43 -19.48 8.74 9.05
C PRO A 43 -20.18 8.39 7.73
N GLY A 44 -21.51 8.41 7.74
CA GLY A 44 -22.33 8.09 6.58
C GLY A 44 -22.64 6.60 6.40
N PHE A 45 -22.00 5.68 7.12
CA PHE A 45 -22.37 4.26 7.10
C PHE A 45 -23.31 3.92 8.26
N GLU A 46 -24.42 3.22 7.98
CA GLU A 46 -25.38 2.84 9.01
C GLU A 46 -24.86 1.63 9.83
N GLY A 47 -24.54 1.87 11.10
CA GLY A 47 -24.09 0.83 12.03
C GLY A 47 -22.59 0.48 11.90
N PRO A 48 -22.14 -0.64 12.49
CA PRO A 48 -20.75 -1.08 12.38
C PRO A 48 -20.45 -1.63 10.98
N LEU A 49 -19.21 -1.46 10.51
CA LEU A 49 -18.76 -2.03 9.25
C LEU A 49 -18.86 -3.56 9.28
N PRO A 50 -19.42 -4.21 8.23
CA PRO A 50 -19.58 -5.66 8.17
C PRO A 50 -18.28 -6.39 7.78
N PHE A 51 -17.19 -5.66 7.52
CA PHE A 51 -15.87 -6.16 7.16
C PHE A 51 -14.80 -5.52 8.05
N LEU A 52 -13.60 -6.11 8.10
CA LEU A 52 -12.47 -5.52 8.81
C LEU A 52 -11.81 -4.45 7.93
N LEU A 53 -11.93 -3.19 8.37
CA LEU A 53 -11.13 -2.08 7.85
C LEU A 53 -10.08 -1.69 8.90
N GLU A 54 -8.84 -1.57 8.45
CA GLU A 54 -7.74 -1.03 9.21
C GLU A 54 -7.08 0.11 8.42
N THR A 55 -6.62 1.13 9.11
CA THR A 55 -5.86 2.23 8.50
C THR A 55 -4.61 2.50 9.31
N GLY A 56 -3.53 2.91 8.66
CA GLY A 56 -2.33 3.29 9.39
C GLY A 56 -1.26 3.90 8.52
N TYR A 57 -0.11 4.15 9.14
CA TYR A 57 1.07 4.67 8.48
C TYR A 57 2.23 3.67 8.57
N VAL A 58 3.01 3.60 7.50
CA VAL A 58 4.30 2.89 7.47
C VAL A 58 5.36 3.86 6.94
N GLY A 59 6.40 4.08 7.74
CA GLY A 59 7.54 4.92 7.35
C GLY A 59 8.38 4.27 6.25
N VAL A 60 8.66 4.99 5.17
CA VAL A 60 9.50 4.56 4.04
C VAL A 60 10.51 5.64 3.65
N GLY A 61 11.52 5.25 2.88
CA GLY A 61 12.69 6.07 2.57
C GLY A 61 13.87 5.80 3.52
N GLU A 62 15.01 6.45 3.29
CA GLU A 62 16.27 6.13 3.99
C GLU A 62 16.19 6.40 5.50
N SER A 63 15.42 7.43 5.89
CA SER A 63 15.24 7.84 7.28
C SER A 63 13.76 7.86 7.69
N GLU A 64 12.93 7.05 7.05
CA GLU A 64 11.46 7.09 7.22
C GLU A 64 10.87 8.49 6.96
N ASP A 65 11.47 9.16 5.97
CA ASP A 65 11.21 10.55 5.60
C ASP A 65 9.87 10.74 4.86
N VAL A 66 9.19 9.63 4.53
CA VAL A 66 7.81 9.57 4.05
C VAL A 66 6.98 8.65 4.94
N GLN A 67 5.84 9.12 5.42
CA GLN A 67 4.86 8.33 6.17
C GLN A 67 3.74 7.91 5.21
N THR A 68 3.82 6.67 4.72
CA THR A 68 2.87 6.12 3.74
C THR A 68 1.60 5.64 4.41
N PHE A 69 0.48 6.24 4.03
CA PHE A 69 -0.85 5.86 4.49
C PHE A 69 -1.42 4.68 3.70
N TYR A 70 -2.21 3.86 4.36
CA TYR A 70 -2.95 2.77 3.73
C TYR A 70 -4.33 2.55 4.34
N TYR A 71 -5.20 1.94 3.54
CA TYR A 71 -6.44 1.30 3.97
C TYR A 71 -6.27 -0.20 3.72
N PHE A 72 -6.45 -1.02 4.74
CA PHE A 72 -6.42 -2.47 4.63
C PHE A 72 -7.81 -3.05 4.88
N ILE A 73 -8.30 -3.83 3.92
CA ILE A 73 -9.54 -4.57 4.03
C ILE A 73 -9.22 -6.06 3.96
N GLU A 74 -9.54 -6.78 5.02
CA GLU A 74 -9.32 -8.23 5.10
C GLU A 74 -10.34 -8.98 4.23
N SER A 75 -9.94 -10.13 3.69
CA SER A 75 -10.87 -11.00 2.95
C SER A 75 -12.04 -11.45 3.82
N ASP A 76 -13.26 -11.38 3.25
CA ASP A 76 -14.48 -11.89 3.87
C ASP A 76 -14.57 -13.43 3.84
N ASN A 77 -13.71 -14.10 3.05
CA ASN A 77 -13.74 -15.56 2.88
C ASN A 77 -12.75 -16.29 3.80
N ASN A 78 -11.50 -16.49 3.37
CA ASN A 78 -10.46 -17.12 4.18
C ASN A 78 -9.18 -16.28 4.13
N PRO A 79 -9.03 -15.25 4.98
CA PRO A 79 -7.90 -14.32 4.91
C PRO A 79 -6.53 -14.95 5.18
N LYS A 80 -6.48 -16.19 5.72
CA LYS A 80 -5.22 -16.93 5.88
C LYS A 80 -4.72 -17.57 4.58
N GLU A 81 -5.61 -17.83 3.63
CA GLU A 81 -5.31 -18.54 2.38
C GLU A 81 -5.51 -17.64 1.15
N ASP A 82 -6.50 -16.76 1.21
CA ASP A 82 -6.81 -15.82 0.13
C ASP A 82 -5.64 -14.87 -0.15
N PRO A 83 -5.42 -14.46 -1.42
CA PRO A 83 -4.30 -13.63 -1.80
C PRO A 83 -4.32 -12.25 -1.12
N LEU A 84 -3.13 -11.69 -0.92
CA LEU A 84 -2.91 -10.30 -0.52
C LEU A 84 -2.63 -9.44 -1.76
N LEU A 85 -3.47 -8.44 -1.98
CA LEU A 85 -3.38 -7.51 -3.10
C LEU A 85 -2.89 -6.15 -2.61
N LEU A 86 -1.78 -5.65 -3.16
CA LEU A 86 -1.39 -4.24 -3.00
C LEU A 86 -1.96 -3.44 -4.18
N TRP A 87 -2.90 -2.53 -3.93
CA TRP A 87 -3.56 -1.72 -4.94
C TRP A 87 -3.04 -0.27 -4.96
N LEU A 88 -2.66 0.21 -6.16
CA LEU A 88 -2.26 1.59 -6.43
C LEU A 88 -3.18 2.20 -7.48
N SER A 89 -3.94 3.23 -7.09
CA SER A 89 -4.70 4.04 -8.04
C SER A 89 -3.76 4.94 -8.86
N GLY A 90 -4.09 5.19 -10.12
CA GLY A 90 -3.25 5.96 -11.05
C GLY A 90 -3.15 7.48 -10.79
N GLY A 91 -3.39 8.28 -11.83
CA GLY A 91 -3.26 9.75 -11.79
C GLY A 91 -2.12 10.27 -12.67
N PRO A 92 -0.90 10.50 -12.13
CA PRO A 92 -0.35 10.07 -10.84
C PRO A 92 -0.91 10.80 -9.60
N GLY A 93 -0.88 10.14 -8.44
CA GLY A 93 -1.21 10.74 -7.14
C GLY A 93 -2.68 10.64 -6.74
N CYS A 94 -3.46 9.81 -7.43
CA CYS A 94 -4.81 9.47 -6.99
C CYS A 94 -4.72 8.55 -5.77
N SER A 95 -5.53 8.85 -4.75
CA SER A 95 -5.56 8.04 -3.52
C SER A 95 -6.15 6.65 -3.79
N GLY A 96 -5.66 5.64 -3.08
CA GLY A 96 -6.27 4.30 -3.05
C GLY A 96 -7.72 4.33 -2.53
N LEU A 97 -8.13 5.41 -1.86
CA LEU A 97 -9.50 5.66 -1.46
C LEU A 97 -10.48 5.72 -2.65
N SER A 98 -10.02 6.13 -3.84
CA SER A 98 -10.86 6.11 -5.04
C SER A 98 -11.30 4.68 -5.37
N ALA A 99 -10.37 3.73 -5.32
CA ALA A 99 -10.65 2.34 -5.62
C ALA A 99 -11.51 1.67 -4.54
N LEU A 100 -11.33 2.10 -3.28
CA LEU A 100 -12.13 1.65 -2.16
C LEU A 100 -13.61 2.04 -2.31
N PHE A 101 -13.92 3.25 -2.77
CA PHE A 101 -15.30 3.76 -2.87
C PHE A 101 -15.96 3.64 -4.25
N LEU A 102 -15.17 3.63 -5.32
CA LEU A 102 -15.68 3.80 -6.69
C LEU A 102 -15.42 2.60 -7.60
N GLU A 103 -14.60 1.63 -7.15
CA GLU A 103 -14.13 0.55 -8.03
C GLU A 103 -14.33 -0.83 -7.38
N ILE A 104 -13.32 -1.31 -6.65
CA ILE A 104 -13.20 -2.71 -6.23
C ILE A 104 -13.51 -2.93 -4.74
N GLY A 105 -13.65 -1.85 -3.96
CA GLY A 105 -13.89 -1.94 -2.52
C GLY A 105 -15.34 -2.29 -2.14
N PRO A 106 -15.56 -2.57 -0.85
CA PRO A 106 -16.87 -2.93 -0.29
C PRO A 106 -17.76 -1.74 0.09
N LEU A 107 -17.33 -0.52 -0.20
CA LEU A 107 -18.11 0.69 0.09
C LEU A 107 -18.44 1.39 -1.22
N GLU A 108 -19.62 1.99 -1.26
CA GLU A 108 -20.06 2.84 -2.34
C GLU A 108 -20.66 4.13 -1.77
N LEU A 109 -20.39 5.25 -2.45
CA LEU A 109 -21.01 6.53 -2.15
C LEU A 109 -22.47 6.48 -2.61
N LYS A 110 -23.41 6.65 -1.69
CA LYS A 110 -24.83 6.69 -2.01
C LYS A 110 -25.12 7.90 -2.91
N GLN A 111 -25.75 7.66 -4.05
CA GLN A 111 -26.14 8.75 -4.96
C GLN A 111 -27.37 9.47 -4.42
N GLU A 112 -27.15 10.65 -3.86
CA GLU A 112 -28.19 11.52 -3.32
C GLU A 112 -27.75 12.99 -3.38
N GLU A 113 -28.70 13.91 -3.22
CA GLU A 113 -28.41 15.34 -3.25
C GLU A 113 -27.53 15.73 -2.05
N TYR A 114 -26.46 16.49 -2.32
CA TYR A 114 -25.52 16.89 -1.27
C TYR A 114 -26.20 17.83 -0.27
N ASN A 115 -26.31 17.37 0.97
CA ASN A 115 -26.98 18.09 2.06
C ASN A 115 -26.03 18.91 2.95
N GLY A 116 -24.74 18.99 2.61
CA GLY A 116 -23.72 19.68 3.41
C GLY A 116 -23.04 18.84 4.50
N GLY A 117 -23.48 17.59 4.71
CA GLY A 117 -22.88 16.64 5.65
C GLY A 117 -21.92 15.64 4.98
N PRO A 118 -21.35 14.69 5.76
CA PRO A 118 -20.61 13.56 5.19
C PRO A 118 -21.49 12.78 4.20
N PRO A 119 -20.91 12.25 3.10
CA PRO A 119 -21.67 11.44 2.16
C PRO A 119 -22.18 10.17 2.85
N ASN A 120 -23.41 9.75 2.53
CA ASN A 120 -23.88 8.45 2.97
C ASN A 120 -23.16 7.32 2.22
N LEU A 121 -22.85 6.26 2.94
CA LEU A 121 -22.10 5.09 2.48
C LEU A 121 -23.01 3.88 2.53
N ILE A 122 -22.97 3.07 1.47
CA ILE A 122 -23.66 1.78 1.41
C ILE A 122 -22.66 0.65 1.20
N PHE A 123 -23.02 -0.55 1.67
CA PHE A 123 -22.21 -1.74 1.47
C PHE A 123 -22.40 -2.28 0.05
N ARG A 124 -21.29 -2.57 -0.63
CA ARG A 124 -21.24 -3.15 -1.97
C ARG A 124 -20.82 -4.61 -1.88
N ASN A 125 -21.67 -5.53 -2.32
CA ASN A 125 -21.45 -6.96 -2.16
C ASN A 125 -20.51 -7.54 -3.24
N GLU A 126 -20.39 -6.88 -4.39
CA GLU A 126 -19.57 -7.26 -5.55
C GLU A 126 -18.12 -6.78 -5.44
N SER A 127 -17.60 -6.71 -4.21
CA SER A 127 -16.25 -6.24 -3.91
C SER A 127 -15.19 -7.33 -4.03
N TRP A 128 -13.96 -6.92 -4.33
CA TRP A 128 -12.84 -7.87 -4.49
C TRP A 128 -12.38 -8.45 -3.15
N ASN A 129 -12.72 -7.81 -2.02
CA ASN A 129 -12.45 -8.38 -0.70
C ASN A 129 -13.29 -9.62 -0.38
N LYS A 130 -14.21 -10.04 -1.26
CA LYS A 130 -14.86 -11.35 -1.14
C LYS A 130 -13.92 -12.53 -1.31
N VAL A 131 -12.77 -12.33 -1.97
CA VAL A 131 -11.82 -13.39 -2.31
C VAL A 131 -10.36 -12.98 -2.13
N SER A 132 -10.09 -11.81 -1.55
CA SER A 132 -8.74 -11.30 -1.36
C SER A 132 -8.67 -10.35 -0.17
N SER A 133 -7.50 -10.27 0.47
CA SER A 133 -7.21 -9.18 1.40
C SER A 133 -6.53 -8.06 0.61
N ILE A 134 -6.98 -6.81 0.73
CA ILE A 134 -6.54 -5.72 -0.14
C ILE A 134 -5.96 -4.58 0.69
N ILE A 135 -4.75 -4.15 0.33
CA ILE A 135 -4.10 -2.94 0.83
C ILE A 135 -4.22 -1.87 -0.26
N TYR A 136 -5.07 -0.88 -0.03
CA TYR A 136 -5.14 0.34 -0.84
C TYR A 136 -4.08 1.31 -0.31
N VAL A 137 -3.02 1.55 -1.07
CA VAL A 137 -1.89 2.35 -0.62
C VAL A 137 -1.85 3.71 -1.30
N ASP A 138 -1.60 4.76 -0.51
CA ASP A 138 -1.44 6.11 -1.01
C ASP A 138 0.04 6.37 -1.35
N LEU A 139 0.41 6.14 -2.62
CA LEU A 139 1.76 6.41 -3.13
C LEU A 139 1.69 7.11 -4.49
N PRO A 140 2.63 8.02 -4.81
CA PRO A 140 3.81 8.44 -4.02
C PRO A 140 3.48 9.43 -2.89
N VAL A 141 4.51 10.02 -2.27
CA VAL A 141 4.36 11.10 -1.28
C VAL A 141 3.41 12.21 -1.77
N PHE A 142 2.57 12.73 -0.87
CA PHE A 142 1.46 13.66 -1.12
C PHE A 142 0.25 13.09 -1.88
N THR A 143 0.19 11.77 -2.06
CA THR A 143 -1.05 11.07 -2.44
C THR A 143 -1.92 10.90 -1.21
N GLY A 144 -3.21 11.25 -1.30
CA GLY A 144 -4.17 11.07 -0.22
C GLY A 144 -3.67 11.57 1.13
N PHE A 145 -3.47 10.67 2.10
CA PHE A 145 -2.99 11.01 3.43
C PHE A 145 -1.48 10.80 3.65
N THR A 146 -0.74 10.33 2.64
CA THR A 146 0.71 10.16 2.73
C THR A 146 1.44 11.51 2.75
N TYR A 147 2.37 11.69 3.69
CA TYR A 147 3.10 12.95 3.85
C TYR A 147 4.62 12.77 4.03
N ALA A 148 5.36 13.84 3.73
CA ALA A 148 6.80 13.95 3.97
C ALA A 148 7.09 14.50 5.38
N THR A 149 8.15 14.01 6.02
CA THR A 149 8.66 14.55 7.29
C THR A 149 9.91 15.42 7.13
N THR A 150 10.47 15.49 5.91
CA THR A 150 11.63 16.31 5.57
C THR A 150 11.39 17.10 4.28
N GLU A 151 12.15 18.18 4.07
CA GLU A 151 12.02 19.03 2.87
C GLU A 151 12.44 18.34 1.56
N LEU A 152 13.32 17.32 1.64
CA LEU A 152 13.84 16.62 0.46
C LEU A 152 13.01 15.39 0.07
N ALA A 153 12.25 14.82 1.00
CA ALA A 153 11.39 13.65 0.77
C ALA A 153 10.38 13.79 -0.40
N PRO A 154 9.86 14.99 -0.74
CA PRO A 154 9.01 15.17 -1.93
C PRO A 154 9.69 14.89 -3.27
N GLN A 155 11.02 14.83 -3.33
CA GLN A 155 11.71 14.47 -4.57
C GLN A 155 11.37 13.04 -4.97
N SER A 156 10.61 12.88 -6.05
CA SER A 156 10.09 11.58 -6.47
C SER A 156 10.59 11.18 -7.85
N SER A 157 10.80 9.87 -8.05
CA SER A 157 11.05 9.25 -9.34
C SER A 157 10.37 7.89 -9.38
N GLY A 158 10.10 7.33 -10.57
CA GLY A 158 9.50 6.00 -10.67
C GLY A 158 10.29 4.91 -9.95
N LYS A 159 11.63 5.02 -9.95
CA LYS A 159 12.51 4.11 -9.21
C LYS A 159 12.40 4.28 -7.69
N LEU A 160 12.29 5.52 -7.22
CA LEU A 160 12.13 5.80 -5.79
C LEU A 160 10.76 5.30 -5.30
N LEU A 161 9.70 5.56 -6.06
CA LEU A 161 8.36 5.05 -5.78
C LEU A 161 8.38 3.52 -5.65
N ALA A 162 9.01 2.82 -6.60
CA ALA A 162 9.08 1.36 -6.56
C ALA A 162 9.80 0.84 -5.31
N ARG A 163 10.90 1.48 -4.91
CA ARG A 163 11.64 1.17 -3.67
C ARG A 163 10.80 1.44 -2.43
N GLN A 164 10.09 2.57 -2.38
CA GLN A 164 9.22 2.92 -1.26
C GLN A 164 8.05 1.94 -1.14
N ALA A 165 7.41 1.54 -2.25
CA ALA A 165 6.37 0.52 -2.24
C ALA A 165 6.88 -0.85 -1.77
N HIS A 166 8.09 -1.24 -2.18
CA HIS A 166 8.75 -2.47 -1.72
C HIS A 166 9.05 -2.43 -0.21
N GLN A 167 9.59 -1.32 0.28
CA GLN A 167 9.83 -1.09 1.71
C GLN A 167 8.52 -1.12 2.51
N PHE A 168 7.51 -0.40 2.02
CA PHE A 168 6.16 -0.35 2.59
C PHE A 168 5.63 -1.77 2.81
N LEU A 169 5.57 -2.57 1.75
CA LEU A 169 4.96 -3.90 1.81
C LEU A 169 5.72 -4.84 2.76
N ARG A 170 7.06 -4.78 2.78
CA ARG A 170 7.86 -5.60 3.73
C ARG A 170 7.64 -5.19 5.17
N LYS A 171 7.67 -3.89 5.46
CA LYS A 171 7.41 -3.38 6.81
C LYS A 171 5.98 -3.68 7.24
N TRP A 172 5.02 -3.57 6.33
CA TRP A 172 3.64 -3.95 6.59
C TRP A 172 3.51 -5.44 6.93
N LEU A 173 4.17 -6.34 6.18
CA LEU A 173 4.21 -7.78 6.47
C LEU A 173 4.89 -8.12 7.81
N ILE A 174 5.88 -7.33 8.24
CA ILE A 174 6.47 -7.46 9.58
C ILE A 174 5.42 -7.17 10.67
N GLY A 175 4.62 -6.11 10.48
CA GLY A 175 3.51 -5.78 11.37
C GLY A 175 2.32 -6.76 11.28
N HIS A 176 2.23 -7.50 10.18
CA HIS A 176 1.13 -8.42 9.90
C HIS A 176 1.62 -9.83 9.54
N PRO A 177 2.29 -10.54 10.48
CA PRO A 177 2.94 -11.81 10.20
C PRO A 177 1.99 -12.90 9.68
N LYS A 178 0.68 -12.78 9.96
CA LYS A 178 -0.34 -13.70 9.45
C LYS A 178 -0.46 -13.71 7.92
N PHE A 179 0.01 -12.66 7.23
CA PHE A 179 -0.05 -12.55 5.77
C PHE A 179 1.24 -12.93 5.05
N VAL A 180 2.32 -13.28 5.77
CA VAL A 180 3.64 -13.56 5.18
C VAL A 180 3.60 -14.75 4.20
N SER A 181 2.73 -15.73 4.45
CA SER A 181 2.57 -16.90 3.58
C SER A 181 1.63 -16.68 2.41
N ASN A 182 0.77 -15.65 2.45
CA ASN A 182 -0.26 -15.42 1.44
C ASN A 182 0.38 -15.13 0.08
N GLU A 183 -0.27 -15.60 -0.98
CA GLU A 183 0.10 -15.20 -2.34
C GLU A 183 -0.06 -13.69 -2.51
N VAL A 184 0.97 -13.03 -3.03
CA VAL A 184 0.98 -11.57 -3.17
C VAL A 184 0.88 -11.17 -4.63
N TYR A 185 -0.07 -10.27 -4.91
CA TYR A 185 -0.24 -9.61 -6.20
C TYR A 185 -0.11 -8.10 -6.06
N ILE A 186 0.51 -7.46 -7.04
CA ILE A 186 0.57 -6.00 -7.14
C ILE A 186 -0.42 -5.56 -8.21
N ALA A 187 -1.30 -4.61 -7.93
CA ALA A 187 -2.31 -4.19 -8.88
C ALA A 187 -2.49 -2.68 -8.89
N GLY A 188 -3.11 -2.21 -9.96
CA GLY A 188 -3.49 -0.82 -10.11
C GLY A 188 -4.11 -0.54 -11.46
N ASP A 189 -4.45 0.71 -11.68
CA ASP A 189 -5.11 1.18 -12.89
C ASP A 189 -4.44 2.43 -13.47
N SER A 190 -4.80 2.79 -14.71
CA SER A 190 -4.42 4.09 -15.28
C SER A 190 -2.89 4.29 -15.26
N TYR A 191 -2.39 5.41 -14.73
CA TYR A 191 -0.96 5.70 -14.64
C TYR A 191 -0.16 4.65 -13.84
N SER A 192 -0.80 3.85 -12.97
CA SER A 192 -0.15 2.76 -12.23
C SER A 192 0.41 1.66 -13.14
N GLY A 193 0.02 1.63 -14.41
CA GLY A 193 0.66 0.78 -15.43
C GLY A 193 2.16 1.02 -15.61
N ILE A 194 2.67 2.22 -15.24
CA ILE A 194 4.10 2.52 -15.24
C ILE A 194 4.81 2.00 -13.97
N PRO A 195 4.42 2.36 -12.73
CA PRO A 195 5.13 1.92 -11.54
C PRO A 195 4.88 0.45 -11.14
N VAL A 196 3.70 -0.14 -11.36
CA VAL A 196 3.39 -1.51 -10.89
C VAL A 196 4.38 -2.55 -11.40
N PRO A 197 4.71 -2.62 -12.71
CA PRO A 197 5.74 -3.55 -13.19
C PRO A 197 7.13 -3.32 -12.56
N VAL A 198 7.47 -2.07 -12.26
CA VAL A 198 8.76 -1.72 -11.62
C VAL A 198 8.76 -2.13 -10.14
N ILE A 199 7.63 -2.00 -9.44
CA ILE A 199 7.44 -2.50 -8.06
C ILE A 199 7.63 -4.01 -8.01
N VAL A 200 6.99 -4.75 -8.93
CA VAL A 200 7.11 -6.21 -9.05
C VAL A 200 8.57 -6.61 -9.25
N GLN A 201 9.29 -5.91 -10.13
CA GLN A 201 10.71 -6.13 -10.36
C GLN A 201 11.55 -5.87 -9.11
N GLU A 202 11.32 -4.77 -8.39
CA GLU A 202 12.03 -4.44 -7.15
C GLU A 202 11.77 -5.49 -6.06
N ILE A 203 10.53 -5.99 -5.93
CA ILE A 203 10.17 -7.08 -5.01
C ILE A 203 10.93 -8.36 -5.36
N ALA A 204 10.89 -8.77 -6.63
CA ALA A 204 11.56 -9.98 -7.12
C ALA A 204 13.07 -9.93 -6.84
N GLN A 205 13.73 -8.83 -7.20
CA GLN A 205 15.15 -8.62 -6.91
C GLN A 205 15.45 -8.59 -5.42
N GLY A 206 14.58 -8.00 -4.60
CA GLY A 206 14.71 -8.03 -3.15
C GLY A 206 14.62 -9.44 -2.58
N ASN A 207 13.74 -10.28 -3.12
CA ASN A 207 13.62 -11.69 -2.76
C ASN A 207 14.87 -12.50 -3.15
N GLU A 208 15.47 -12.24 -4.31
CA GLU A 208 16.72 -12.87 -4.75
C GLU A 208 17.91 -12.45 -3.85
N LYS A 209 17.95 -11.18 -3.44
CA LYS A 209 18.94 -10.66 -2.49
C LYS A 209 18.76 -11.17 -1.06
N GLY A 210 17.73 -11.97 -0.79
CA GLY A 210 17.49 -12.55 0.53
C GLY A 210 16.87 -11.61 1.55
N PHE A 211 16.25 -10.51 1.12
CA PHE A 211 15.54 -9.61 2.03
C PHE A 211 14.37 -10.36 2.71
N GLN A 212 14.16 -10.07 4.00
CA GLN A 212 13.10 -10.68 4.82
C GLN A 212 12.00 -9.65 5.19
N PRO A 213 10.76 -10.09 5.44
CA PRO A 213 10.24 -11.42 5.12
C PRO A 213 10.17 -11.62 3.60
N ARG A 214 10.48 -12.83 3.10
CA ARG A 214 10.33 -13.13 1.67
C ARG A 214 8.86 -12.92 1.26
N ILE A 215 8.63 -12.10 0.23
CA ILE A 215 7.28 -11.85 -0.29
C ILE A 215 6.92 -12.99 -1.24
N ASN A 216 5.80 -13.69 -1.03
CA ASN A 216 5.32 -14.75 -1.90
C ASN A 216 4.65 -14.19 -3.18
N LEU A 217 5.43 -13.42 -3.95
CA LEU A 217 4.99 -12.70 -5.15
C LEU A 217 4.58 -13.67 -6.27
N GLN A 218 3.34 -13.57 -6.73
CA GLN A 218 2.79 -14.38 -7.81
C GLN A 218 2.66 -13.63 -9.14
N GLY A 219 2.40 -12.32 -9.09
CA GLY A 219 2.24 -11.54 -10.31
C GLY A 219 1.67 -10.14 -10.09
N TYR A 220 1.11 -9.58 -11.16
CA TYR A 220 0.48 -8.27 -11.13
C TYR A 220 -0.71 -8.16 -12.07
N LEU A 221 -1.61 -7.21 -11.78
CA LEU A 221 -2.81 -6.93 -12.56
C LEU A 221 -2.87 -5.44 -12.92
N LEU A 222 -3.33 -5.11 -14.12
CA LEU A 222 -3.43 -3.74 -14.58
C LEU A 222 -4.78 -3.48 -15.25
N GLY A 223 -5.54 -2.51 -14.73
CA GLY A 223 -6.80 -2.03 -15.33
C GLY A 223 -6.54 -0.80 -16.19
N ASN A 224 -6.89 -0.86 -17.49
CA ASN A 224 -6.73 0.25 -18.43
C ASN A 224 -5.40 1.04 -18.30
N PRO A 225 -4.25 0.35 -18.28
CA PRO A 225 -2.98 0.97 -17.90
C PRO A 225 -2.43 1.92 -18.97
N MET A 226 -1.71 2.94 -18.50
CA MET A 226 -0.63 3.53 -19.29
C MET A 226 0.57 2.59 -19.26
N THR A 227 1.06 2.21 -20.44
CA THR A 227 2.16 1.26 -20.61
C THR A 227 3.38 1.91 -21.26
N THR A 228 3.17 2.81 -22.22
CA THR A 228 4.25 3.49 -22.93
C THR A 228 3.91 4.96 -23.18
N ARG A 229 4.94 5.78 -23.45
CA ARG A 229 4.75 7.17 -23.88
C ARG A 229 4.04 7.31 -25.23
N ARG A 230 3.92 6.22 -25.99
CA ARG A 230 3.26 6.17 -27.31
C ARG A 230 1.80 5.78 -27.23
N ASP A 231 1.25 5.51 -26.05
CA ASP A 231 -0.15 5.08 -25.92
C ASP A 231 -1.12 6.18 -26.39
N GLY A 232 -0.72 7.45 -26.27
CA GLY A 232 -1.43 8.59 -26.86
C GLY A 232 -1.60 8.49 -28.38
N ASN A 233 -0.77 7.67 -29.06
CA ASN A 233 -0.87 7.52 -30.51
C ASN A 233 -2.19 6.87 -30.95
N TYR A 234 -2.85 6.15 -30.06
CA TYR A 234 -4.12 5.47 -30.35
C TYR A 234 -5.35 6.35 -30.08
N GLY A 235 -5.19 7.52 -29.44
CA GLY A 235 -6.32 8.37 -29.04
C GLY A 235 -7.15 8.89 -30.21
N ILE A 236 -6.50 9.42 -31.25
CA ILE A 236 -7.19 9.96 -32.43
C ILE A 236 -7.85 8.85 -33.27
N PRO A 237 -7.15 7.74 -33.63
CA PRO A 237 -7.79 6.61 -34.30
C PRO A 237 -8.97 6.03 -33.51
N PHE A 238 -8.85 5.92 -32.19
CA PHE A 238 -9.93 5.43 -31.33
C PHE A 238 -11.15 6.37 -31.35
N ALA A 239 -10.92 7.68 -31.17
CA ALA A 239 -12.00 8.66 -31.17
C ALA A 239 -12.76 8.68 -32.51
N HIS A 240 -12.04 8.58 -33.63
CA HIS A 240 -12.66 8.50 -34.96
C HIS A 240 -13.43 7.18 -35.15
N GLY A 241 -12.82 6.04 -34.81
CA GLY A 241 -13.47 4.73 -34.90
C GLY A 241 -14.72 4.60 -34.04
N MET A 242 -14.83 5.39 -32.96
CA MET A 242 -16.00 5.46 -32.08
C MET A 242 -16.97 6.60 -32.44
N ALA A 243 -16.76 7.28 -33.58
CA ALA A 243 -17.55 8.43 -34.04
C ALA A 243 -17.64 9.61 -33.04
N LEU A 244 -16.63 9.77 -32.19
CA LEU A 244 -16.51 10.91 -31.27
C LEU A 244 -15.98 12.18 -31.96
N ILE A 245 -15.31 12.02 -33.11
CA ILE A 245 -14.83 13.10 -33.96
C ILE A 245 -15.24 12.86 -35.42
N SER A 246 -15.42 13.94 -36.18
CA SER A 246 -15.74 13.88 -37.61
C SER A 246 -14.54 13.46 -38.46
N ASP A 247 -14.80 13.05 -39.70
CA ASP A 247 -13.75 12.77 -40.70
C ASP A 247 -12.83 13.99 -40.92
N GLU A 248 -13.39 15.20 -40.93
CA GLU A 248 -12.62 16.44 -41.07
C GLU A 248 -11.63 16.64 -39.90
N LEU A 249 -12.09 16.44 -38.66
CA LEU A 249 -11.24 16.54 -37.48
C LEU A 249 -10.19 15.43 -37.43
N PHE A 250 -10.54 14.23 -37.88
CA PHE A 250 -9.61 13.10 -37.96
C PHE A 250 -8.47 13.39 -38.96
N GLU A 251 -8.79 13.85 -40.17
CA GLU A 251 -7.78 14.17 -41.18
C GLU A 251 -6.88 15.34 -40.74
N LEU A 252 -7.45 16.36 -40.10
CA LEU A 252 -6.68 17.47 -39.53
C LEU A 252 -5.71 16.97 -38.45
N ALA A 253 -6.18 16.16 -37.51
CA ALA A 253 -5.36 15.61 -36.43
C ALA A 253 -4.25 14.70 -36.98
N ARG A 254 -4.54 13.90 -38.01
CA ARG A 254 -3.56 13.04 -38.69
C ARG A 254 -2.46 13.85 -39.38
N TYR A 255 -2.79 15.00 -39.96
CA TYR A 255 -1.82 15.88 -40.65
C TYR A 255 -0.84 16.55 -39.68
N HIS A 256 -1.29 16.89 -38.47
CA HIS A 256 -0.49 17.59 -37.45
C HIS A 256 0.21 16.67 -36.43
N SER A 257 -0.15 15.38 -36.41
CA SER A 257 0.47 14.39 -35.51
C SER A 257 1.62 13.68 -36.23
N ILE A 258 2.85 13.86 -35.74
CA ILE A 258 3.99 13.03 -36.15
C ILE A 258 3.88 11.74 -35.33
N TRP A 259 3.38 10.67 -35.96
CA TRP A 259 3.26 9.33 -35.34
C TRP A 259 4.61 8.64 -35.16
#